data_AF-A0A7W1YBZ9-F1
#
_entry.id   AF-A0A7W1YBZ9-F1
#
_cell.length_a   1.000
_cell.length_b   1.000
_cell.length_c   1.000
_cell.angle_alpha   90.00
_cell.angle_beta   90.00
_cell.angle_gamma   90.00
#
_symmetry.space_group_name_H-M   'P 1'
#
loop_
_entity.id
_entity.type
_entity.pdbx_description
1 polymer ?
#
loop_
_entity_poly.entity_id
_entity_poly.type
_entity_poly.pdbx_seq_one_letter_code
_entity_poly.pdbx_strand_id
1 'polypeptide(L)'
;MIPPKTKAGTKSAPQSVTVTNVGAVALNITRVALGGEWPNQYSQTNTCPTQLAPGDSCTLSVTFERLSRMPKAHGQRTSASRTMAAAARRR
;
A
#
# COMPACT_ATOMS: atom_id res chain seq x y z
N MET A 1 8.16 -16.09 11.68
CA MET A 1 7.32 -15.01 12.25
C MET A 1 6.14 -14.79 11.31
N ILE A 2 4.96 -15.34 11.64
CA ILE A 2 3.75 -15.32 10.79
C ILE A 2 2.92 -14.11 11.22
N PRO A 3 2.58 -13.14 10.34
CA PRO A 3 1.72 -12.04 10.72
C PRO A 3 0.29 -12.57 11.02
N PRO A 4 -0.41 -12.03 12.03
CA PRO A 4 -1.72 -12.52 12.44
C PRO A 4 -2.71 -12.41 11.28
N LYS A 5 -3.59 -13.40 11.11
CA LYS A 5 -4.68 -13.35 10.12
C LYS A 5 -5.74 -12.33 10.54
N THR A 6 -5.44 -11.03 10.42
CA THR A 6 -6.43 -9.98 10.65
C THR A 6 -7.45 -10.00 9.51
N LYS A 7 -8.73 -9.79 9.85
CA LYS A 7 -9.82 -9.82 8.88
C LYS A 7 -9.60 -8.73 7.81
N ALA A 8 -10.07 -9.03 6.61
CA ALA A 8 -10.36 -8.06 5.56
C ALA A 8 -10.97 -6.76 6.15
N GLY A 9 -10.36 -5.59 5.90
CA GLY A 9 -10.86 -4.28 6.37
C GLY A 9 -10.32 -3.81 7.74
N THR A 10 -9.35 -4.51 8.34
CA THR A 10 -8.71 -4.05 9.58
C THR A 10 -7.48 -3.18 9.27
N LYS A 11 -7.46 -1.96 9.83
CA LYS A 11 -6.29 -1.07 9.83
C LYS A 11 -5.34 -1.45 10.97
N SER A 12 -4.03 -1.37 10.72
CA SER A 12 -3.01 -1.49 11.76
C SER A 12 -3.00 -0.26 12.66
N ALA A 13 -2.32 -0.35 13.79
CA ALA A 13 -1.85 0.86 14.47
C ALA A 13 -0.93 1.65 13.51
N PRO A 14 -0.98 3.00 13.53
CA PRO A 14 -0.08 3.81 12.74
C PRO A 14 1.36 3.65 13.23
N GLN A 15 2.29 3.60 12.29
CA GLN A 15 3.73 3.66 12.53
C GLN A 15 4.23 5.05 12.19
N SER A 16 4.91 5.68 13.14
CA SER A 16 5.47 7.02 12.98
C SER A 16 6.94 6.95 12.58
N VAL A 17 7.32 7.77 11.61
CA VAL A 17 8.69 7.97 11.14
C VAL A 17 9.01 9.45 11.28
N THR A 18 10.09 9.78 11.97
CA THR A 18 10.55 11.17 12.12
C THR A 18 11.70 11.43 11.16
N VAL A 19 11.60 12.51 10.40
CA VAL A 19 12.66 13.02 9.54
C VAL A 19 13.21 14.28 10.17
N THR A 20 14.51 14.29 10.43
CA THR A 20 15.22 15.45 10.99
C THR A 20 16.24 15.93 9.98
N ASN A 21 16.24 17.23 9.68
CA ASN A 21 17.29 17.82 8.86
C ASN A 21 18.53 18.09 9.72
N VAL A 22 19.52 17.20 9.63
CA VAL A 22 20.81 17.32 10.34
C VAL A 22 21.86 18.14 9.58
N GLY A 23 21.52 18.64 8.39
CA GLY A 23 22.42 19.47 7.59
C GLY A 23 22.43 20.93 8.04
N ALA A 24 23.37 21.70 7.49
CA ALA A 24 23.45 23.15 7.70
C ALA A 24 22.58 23.97 6.73
N VAL A 25 21.97 23.31 5.74
CA VAL A 25 21.15 23.93 4.69
C VAL A 25 19.75 23.31 4.72
N ALA A 26 18.75 24.08 4.29
CA ALA A 26 17.38 23.62 4.22
C ALA A 26 17.24 22.41 3.28
N LEU A 27 16.51 21.39 3.74
CA LEU A 27 16.23 20.18 3.00
C LEU A 27 14.96 20.36 2.17
N ASN A 28 15.09 20.34 0.84
CA ASN A 28 13.94 20.40 -0.06
C ASN A 28 13.31 19.01 -0.23
N ILE A 29 12.07 18.87 0.22
CA ILE A 29 11.28 17.63 0.13
C ILE A 29 10.36 17.76 -1.09
N THR A 30 10.74 17.09 -2.18
CA THR A 30 9.99 17.14 -3.45
C THR A 30 8.86 16.13 -3.52
N ARG A 31 9.05 14.95 -2.94
CA ARG A 31 8.03 13.89 -2.93
C ARG A 31 8.24 12.94 -1.76
N VAL A 32 7.14 12.61 -1.11
CA VAL A 32 7.03 11.48 -0.18
C VAL A 32 6.19 10.40 -0.85
N ALA A 33 6.71 9.19 -0.95
CA ALA A 33 6.02 8.08 -1.60
C ALA A 33 6.17 6.79 -0.81
N LEU A 34 5.11 5.99 -0.80
CA LEU A 34 5.11 4.64 -0.25
C LEU A 34 5.69 3.67 -1.28
N GLY A 35 6.79 3.02 -0.93
CA GLY A 35 7.41 1.97 -1.74
C GLY A 35 7.02 0.55 -1.29
N GLY A 36 7.69 -0.45 -1.89
CA GLY A 36 7.48 -1.87 -1.56
C GLY A 36 6.50 -2.58 -2.49
N GLU A 37 6.18 -3.84 -2.16
CA GLU A 37 5.36 -4.70 -3.02
C GLU A 37 3.84 -4.38 -2.93
N TRP A 38 3.48 -3.81 -1.78
CA TRP A 38 2.16 -3.44 -1.21
C TRP A 38 1.57 -2.04 -1.36
N PRO A 39 2.02 -1.07 -2.19
CA PRO A 39 1.84 0.35 -1.86
C PRO A 39 0.38 0.80 -1.74
N ASN A 40 -0.54 0.14 -2.44
CA ASN A 40 -1.99 0.39 -2.35
C ASN A 40 -2.65 -0.10 -1.05
N GLN A 41 -1.95 -0.88 -0.22
CA GLN A 41 -2.38 -1.33 1.11
C GLN A 41 -1.87 -0.40 2.22
N TYR A 42 -1.11 0.64 1.88
CA TYR A 42 -0.59 1.60 2.84
C TYR A 42 -1.20 2.96 2.57
N SER A 43 -1.54 3.65 3.65
CA SER A 43 -1.91 5.05 3.66
C SER A 43 -0.90 5.82 4.48
N GLN A 44 -0.60 7.05 4.09
CA GLN A 44 0.37 7.87 4.77
C GLN A 44 -0.14 9.29 4.91
N THR A 45 0.06 9.85 6.09
CA THR A 45 -0.03 11.29 6.34
C THR A 45 1.35 11.79 6.73
N ASN A 46 1.63 13.06 6.47
CA ASN A 46 2.89 13.68 6.90
C ASN A 46 2.66 15.15 7.25
N THR A 47 3.51 15.65 8.15
CA THR A 47 3.58 17.07 8.51
C THR A 47 4.82 17.74 7.92
N CYS A 48 5.43 17.13 6.90
CA CYS A 48 6.68 17.62 6.33
C CYS A 48 6.40 18.79 5.37
N PRO A 49 7.02 19.97 5.60
CA PRO A 49 6.95 21.07 4.65
C PRO A 49 7.72 20.73 3.37
N THR A 50 7.51 21.51 2.31
CA THR A 50 8.31 21.42 1.07
C THR A 50 9.79 21.74 1.32
N GLN A 51 10.08 22.52 2.37
CA GLN A 51 11.43 22.89 2.78
C GLN A 51 11.53 22.77 4.30
N LEU A 52 12.38 21.87 4.78
CA LEU A 52 12.63 21.64 6.21
C LEU A 52 13.91 22.36 6.62
N ALA A 53 13.82 23.32 7.53
CA ALA A 53 14.97 24.12 7.92
C ALA A 53 16.03 23.28 8.67
N PRO A 54 17.30 23.73 8.72
CA PRO A 54 18.33 23.08 9.54
C PRO A 54 17.88 22.91 10.99
N GLY A 55 18.02 21.69 11.54
CA GLY A 55 17.63 21.37 12.92
C GLY A 55 16.15 21.07 13.12
N ASP A 56 15.28 21.37 12.15
CA ASP A 56 13.87 21.04 12.23
C ASP A 56 13.60 19.55 11.98
N SER A 57 12.46 19.10 12.48
CA SER A 57 11.95 17.75 12.26
C SER A 57 10.49 17.75 11.82
N CYS A 58 10.13 16.74 11.04
CA CYS A 58 8.75 16.46 10.65
C CYS A 58 8.43 14.98 10.81
N THR A 59 7.16 14.66 10.91
CA THR A 59 6.70 13.29 11.19
C THR A 59 5.83 12.79 10.06
N LEU A 60 6.01 11.51 9.74
CA LEU A 60 5.23 10.78 8.78
C LEU A 60 4.54 9.62 9.52
N SER A 61 3.23 9.51 9.36
CA SER A 61 2.44 8.44 9.95
C SER A 61 1.96 7.51 8.85
N VAL A 62 2.39 6.26 8.88
CA VAL A 62 2.03 5.23 7.91
C VAL A 62 1.07 4.24 8.58
N THR A 63 -0.06 4.00 7.94
CA THR A 63 -1.04 3.01 8.40
C THR A 63 -1.21 1.95 7.34
N PHE A 64 -1.04 0.68 7.74
CA PHE A 64 -1.34 -0.45 6.89
C PHE A 64 -2.82 -0.78 6.97
N GLU A 65 -3.46 -0.94 5.82
CA GLU A 65 -4.83 -1.40 5.70
C GLU A 65 -4.86 -2.71 4.91
N ARG A 66 -5.28 -3.78 5.59
CA ARG A 66 -5.43 -5.07 4.93
C ARG A 66 -6.65 -5.04 4.02
N LEU A 67 -6.44 -4.67 2.76
CA LEU A 67 -7.46 -4.80 1.74
C LEU A 67 -7.79 -6.28 1.57
N SER A 68 -9.09 -6.56 1.58
CA SER A 68 -9.77 -7.84 1.70
C SER A 68 -9.55 -8.84 0.56
N ARG A 69 -8.48 -8.69 -0.24
CA ARG A 69 -8.36 -9.01 -1.67
C ARG A 69 -8.84 -7.83 -2.50
N MET A 70 -7.90 -7.03 -3.00
CA MET A 70 -7.92 -6.88 -4.45
C MET A 70 -7.30 -8.17 -4.99
N PRO A 71 -7.87 -8.81 -6.03
CA PRO A 71 -7.17 -9.92 -6.65
C PRO A 71 -5.84 -9.35 -7.13
N LYS A 72 -4.74 -9.87 -6.59
CA LYS A 72 -3.51 -9.88 -7.37
C LYS A 72 -3.89 -10.62 -8.64
N ALA A 73 -4.26 -9.92 -9.69
CA ALA A 73 -4.20 -10.46 -11.04
C ALA A 73 -2.72 -10.59 -11.40
N HIS A 74 -1.99 -11.42 -10.65
CA HIS A 74 -1.01 -12.27 -11.29
C HIS A 74 -1.86 -13.06 -12.26
N GLY A 75 -1.58 -12.97 -13.56
CA GLY A 75 -2.26 -13.75 -14.57
C GLY A 75 -2.17 -15.23 -14.21
N GLN A 76 -3.13 -15.71 -13.42
CA GLN A 76 -3.39 -17.12 -13.24
C GLN A 76 -4.10 -17.51 -14.51
N ARG A 77 -3.28 -18.06 -15.40
CA ARG A 77 -3.65 -18.59 -16.69
C ARG A 77 -4.91 -19.45 -16.53
N THR A 78 -5.94 -19.01 -17.24
CA THR A 78 -6.94 -19.82 -17.93
C THR A 78 -6.71 -21.34 -17.89
N SER A 79 -7.74 -22.09 -17.48
CA SER A 79 -8.37 -23.16 -18.28
C SER A 79 -9.38 -23.94 -17.45
N ALA A 80 -10.63 -23.46 -17.38
CA ALA A 80 -11.76 -24.37 -17.27
C ALA A 80 -12.26 -24.62 -18.70
N SER A 81 -11.52 -25.45 -19.45
CA SER A 81 -12.08 -26.10 -20.63
C SER A 81 -13.07 -27.15 -20.12
N ARG A 82 -14.34 -26.75 -19.97
CA ARG A 82 -15.45 -27.71 -19.98
C ARG A 82 -16.13 -27.61 -21.32
N THR A 83 -15.50 -28.21 -22.32
CA THR A 83 -16.25 -28.79 -23.44
C THR A 83 -17.18 -29.84 -22.84
N MET A 84 -18.48 -29.59 -22.85
CA MET A 84 -19.46 -30.68 -22.91
C MET A 84 -20.55 -30.31 -23.89
N ALA A 85 -20.79 -31.27 -24.77
CA ALA A 85 -21.53 -31.17 -26.01
C ALA A 85 -23.04 -31.00 -25.82
N ALA A 86 -23.64 -30.41 -26.85
CA ALA A 86 -24.94 -30.70 -27.46
C ALA A 86 -26.19 -30.90 -26.57
N ALA A 87 -27.19 -30.05 -26.78
CA ALA A 87 -28.49 -30.52 -27.26
C ALA A 87 -29.30 -29.34 -27.83
N ALA A 88 -29.46 -29.31 -29.15
CA ALA A 88 -30.53 -28.58 -29.79
C ALA A 88 -31.87 -29.23 -29.39
N ARG A 89 -32.83 -28.45 -28.89
CA ARG A 89 -34.25 -28.78 -29.04
C ARG A 89 -34.97 -27.55 -29.56
N ARG A 90 -35.14 -27.52 -30.88
CA ARG A 90 -36.24 -26.80 -31.53
C ARG A 90 -37.48 -27.69 -31.40
N ARG A 91 -38.51 -27.19 -30.73
CA ARG A 91 -39.92 -27.22 -31.15
C ARG A 91 -40.71 -26.34 -30.20
#